data_AF-A0A4W3JG50-F1
#
_entry.id   AF-A0A4W3JG50-F1
#
_cell.length_a   1.000
_cell.length_b   1.000
_cell.length_c   1.000
_cell.angle_alpha   90.00
_cell.angle_beta   90.00
_cell.angle_gamma   90.00
#
_symmetry.space_group_name_H-M   'P 1'
#
loop_
_entity.id
_entity.type
_entity.pdbx_description
1 polymer ?
#
loop_
_entity_poly.entity_id
_entity_poly.type
_entity_poly.pdbx_seq_one_letter_code
_entity_poly.pdbx_strand_id
1 'polypeptide(L)'
;MAVYWSTESIPLGITSLIPLVLIPMFEIMTAKEVAQQYMKDANVLFIGGLMVALAIEEWNLHKRIALRVVLLVGVKPAWLTLGLMGVTAFLSMWISNTATTAMMVPIAHATVEQLSMIEDKVGKETREEIILTESFNEIRIENHPTDNDVKLTAGQKRNLFKLVSLCICYSASIGGTATLTGTGPNLVMQGQFSQLFPQNGGVVNFSLWFAYAFPNMLVMLFLCWIWLQILFLGINFKTLWGCGSVKTWQEIAAYQVIREEYKKLGKMSFAEILVLILFIILVLLWFTRDPGFIVGLASWPILGSWAFSVSTPPSGTPTHSPSALPPPLPPSRPISMTVALGIPPLFPLSPHPFLLIPTPSPSVKPFAVQHLDTSP
;
A
#
# COMPACT_ATOMS: atom_id res chain seq x y z
N MET A 1 16.78 9.88 20.13
CA MET A 1 15.58 9.39 19.39
C MET A 1 15.86 9.07 17.94
N ALA A 2 16.36 10.02 17.12
CA ALA A 2 16.63 9.77 15.70
C ALA A 2 17.51 8.53 15.45
N VAL A 3 18.63 8.39 16.19
CA VAL A 3 19.49 7.20 16.09
C VAL A 3 18.71 5.91 16.37
N TYR A 4 17.94 5.83 17.47
CA TYR A 4 17.17 4.63 17.80
C TYR A 4 16.13 4.25 16.73
N TRP A 5 15.47 5.22 16.09
CA TRP A 5 14.54 4.95 15.00
C TRP A 5 15.25 4.54 13.71
N SER A 6 16.45 5.06 13.43
CA SER A 6 17.21 4.71 12.22
C SER A 6 17.99 3.41 12.34
N THR A 7 18.50 3.06 13.52
CA THR A 7 19.32 1.86 13.74
C THR A 7 18.51 0.66 14.21
N GLU A 8 17.24 0.86 14.62
CA GLU A 8 16.36 -0.18 15.16
C GLU A 8 17.02 -1.05 16.26
N SER A 9 17.95 -0.47 17.04
CA SER A 9 18.75 -1.22 18.04
C SER A 9 17.91 -1.80 19.16
N ILE A 10 16.68 -1.30 19.36
CA ILE A 10 15.69 -1.77 20.32
C ILE A 10 14.34 -1.80 19.58
N PRO A 11 13.44 -2.79 19.84
CA PRO A 11 12.12 -2.86 19.22
C PRO A 11 11.39 -1.51 19.19
N LEU A 12 10.77 -1.20 18.05
CA LEU A 12 10.13 0.11 17.79
C LEU A 12 9.09 0.49 18.85
N GLY A 13 8.37 -0.48 19.42
CA GLY A 13 7.42 -0.25 20.50
C GLY A 13 8.07 0.20 21.83
N ILE A 14 9.27 -0.28 22.14
CA ILE A 14 10.02 0.21 23.31
C ILE A 14 10.57 1.59 23.00
N THR A 15 11.16 1.76 21.81
CA THR A 15 11.68 3.06 21.35
C THR A 15 10.60 4.14 21.39
N SER A 16 9.35 3.83 21.01
CA SER A 16 8.24 4.78 21.07
C SER A 16 7.79 5.12 22.50
N LEU A 17 8.11 4.31 23.51
CA LEU A 17 7.81 4.55 24.93
C LEU A 17 8.92 5.29 25.68
N ILE A 18 10.15 5.32 25.15
CA ILE A 18 11.28 6.05 25.76
C ILE A 18 10.92 7.52 26.11
N PRO A 19 10.25 8.30 25.23
CA PRO A 19 9.85 9.67 25.56
C PRO A 19 8.93 9.78 26.79
N LEU A 20 8.10 8.77 27.06
CA LEU A 20 7.19 8.74 28.22
C LEU A 20 7.94 8.82 29.55
N VAL A 21 9.17 8.28 29.60
CA VAL A 21 10.01 8.27 30.80
C VAL A 21 11.03 9.40 30.77
N LEU A 22 11.70 9.61 29.63
CA LEU A 22 12.79 10.59 29.54
C LEU A 22 12.30 12.04 29.61
N ILE A 23 11.18 12.38 28.99
CA ILE A 23 10.68 13.78 28.97
C ILE A 23 10.32 14.25 30.39
N PRO A 24 9.58 13.48 31.21
CA PRO A 24 9.34 13.85 32.61
C PRO A 24 10.61 13.81 33.46
N MET A 25 11.54 12.87 33.22
CA MET A 25 12.81 12.78 33.96
C MET A 25 13.71 14.00 33.75
N PHE A 26 13.68 14.60 32.55
CA PHE A 26 14.40 15.85 32.25
C PHE A 26 13.59 17.11 32.59
N GLU A 27 12.44 16.98 33.27
CA GLU A 27 11.56 18.08 33.67
C GLU A 27 11.09 19.00 32.51
N ILE A 28 11.04 18.47 31.28
CA ILE A 28 10.63 19.25 30.11
C ILE A 28 9.10 19.41 30.07
N MET A 29 8.36 18.35 30.40
CA MET A 29 6.89 18.31 30.46
C MET A 29 6.42 17.38 31.57
N THR A 30 5.20 17.58 32.07
CA THR A 30 4.64 16.69 33.09
C THR A 30 4.29 15.32 32.52
N ALA A 31 4.38 14.26 33.34
CA ALA A 31 4.04 12.90 32.91
C ALA A 31 2.60 12.79 32.36
N LYS A 32 1.67 13.59 32.89
CA LYS A 32 0.28 13.65 32.41
C LYS A 32 0.19 14.18 30.98
N GLU A 33 0.88 15.27 30.67
CA GLU A 33 0.87 15.88 29.33
C GLU A 33 1.52 14.96 28.29
N VAL A 34 2.60 14.27 28.67
CA VAL A 34 3.27 13.31 27.78
C VAL A 34 2.37 12.10 27.53
N ALA A 35 1.72 11.55 28.56
CA ALA A 35 0.80 10.43 28.40
C ALA A 35 -0.41 10.77 27.49
N GLN A 36 -0.93 12.00 27.58
CA GLN A 36 -2.01 12.46 26.70
C GLN A 36 -1.61 12.46 25.21
N GLN A 37 -0.33 12.61 24.88
CA GLN A 37 0.12 12.53 23.48
C GLN A 37 -0.01 11.13 22.87
N TYR A 38 -0.11 10.07 23.68
CA TYR A 38 -0.30 8.70 23.21
C TYR A 38 -1.78 8.36 22.94
N MET A 39 -2.72 9.12 23.52
CA MET A 39 -4.16 8.88 23.40
C MET A 39 -4.83 9.83 22.40
N LYS A 40 -4.17 10.13 21.29
CA LYS A 40 -4.77 10.92 20.19
C LYS A 40 -5.78 10.10 19.41
N ASP A 41 -6.79 10.78 18.86
CA ASP A 41 -7.84 10.17 18.03
C ASP A 41 -7.29 9.30 16.89
N ALA A 42 -6.18 9.71 16.27
CA ALA A 42 -5.52 8.94 15.21
C ALA A 42 -5.02 7.57 15.70
N ASN A 43 -4.53 7.47 16.93
CA ASN A 43 -4.08 6.21 17.53
C ASN A 43 -5.28 5.33 17.90
N VAL A 44 -6.37 5.92 18.40
CA VAL A 44 -7.62 5.19 18.68
C VAL A 44 -8.23 4.64 17.38
N LEU A 45 -8.24 5.44 16.31
CA LEU A 45 -8.65 5.01 14.97
C LEU A 45 -7.76 3.87 14.45
N PHE A 46 -6.45 3.93 14.68
CA PHE A 46 -5.54 2.86 14.31
C PHE A 46 -5.88 1.54 15.02
N ILE A 47 -6.08 1.59 16.34
CA ILE A 47 -6.45 0.41 17.14
C ILE A 47 -7.78 -0.17 16.66
N GLY A 48 -8.79 0.67 16.44
CA GLY A 48 -10.09 0.23 15.91
C GLY A 48 -9.97 -0.41 14.51
N GLY A 49 -9.17 0.18 13.62
CA GLY A 49 -8.89 -0.38 12.30
C GLY A 49 -8.20 -1.75 12.38
N LEU A 50 -7.20 -1.90 13.25
CA LEU A 50 -6.52 -3.18 13.49
C LEU A 50 -7.46 -4.24 14.06
N MET A 51 -8.33 -3.90 15.00
CA MET A 51 -9.31 -4.85 15.56
C MET A 51 -10.26 -5.39 14.48
N VAL A 52 -10.72 -4.51 13.57
CA VAL A 52 -11.60 -4.91 12.45
C VAL A 52 -10.83 -5.76 11.45
N ALA A 53 -9.58 -5.40 11.13
CA ALA A 53 -8.72 -6.19 10.26
C ALA A 53 -8.50 -7.62 10.81
N LEU A 54 -8.19 -7.73 12.11
CA LEU A 54 -8.03 -9.02 12.79
C LEU A 54 -9.32 -9.84 12.80
N ALA A 55 -10.49 -9.20 12.99
CA ALA A 55 -11.76 -9.91 12.90
C ALA A 55 -12.01 -10.48 11.48
N ILE A 56 -11.70 -9.72 10.42
CA ILE A 56 -11.80 -10.19 9.04
C ILE A 56 -10.80 -11.33 8.76
N GLU A 57 -9.63 -11.28 9.39
CA GLU A 57 -8.59 -12.30 9.29
C GLU A 57 -9.01 -13.61 9.94
N GLU A 58 -9.46 -13.56 11.20
CA GLU A 58 -9.86 -14.73 12.00
C GLU A 58 -10.96 -15.55 11.31
N TRP A 59 -11.94 -14.88 10.69
CA TRP A 59 -13.03 -15.54 9.97
C TRP A 59 -12.69 -15.91 8.53
N ASN A 60 -11.44 -15.73 8.08
CA ASN A 60 -10.97 -16.03 6.72
C ASN A 60 -11.80 -15.36 5.60
N LEU A 61 -12.52 -14.29 5.92
CA LEU A 61 -13.42 -13.59 4.99
C LEU A 61 -12.61 -12.98 3.83
N HIS A 62 -11.45 -12.43 4.15
CA HIS A 62 -10.48 -11.92 3.19
C HIS A 62 -10.04 -12.99 2.18
N LYS A 63 -9.72 -14.22 2.61
CA LYS A 63 -9.37 -15.34 1.71
C LYS A 63 -10.53 -15.69 0.77
N ARG A 64 -11.78 -15.68 1.26
CA ARG A 64 -12.97 -15.91 0.42
C ARG A 64 -13.13 -14.85 -0.66
N ILE A 65 -13.00 -13.58 -0.30
CA ILE A 65 -13.10 -12.45 -1.25
C ILE A 65 -11.96 -12.53 -2.28
N ALA A 66 -10.73 -12.78 -1.81
CA ALA A 66 -9.55 -12.88 -2.64
C ALA A 66 -9.70 -13.94 -3.74
N LEU A 67 -10.00 -15.18 -3.35
CA LEU A 67 -10.16 -16.30 -4.27
C LEU A 67 -11.32 -16.08 -5.24
N ARG A 68 -12.43 -15.49 -4.78
CA ARG A 68 -13.58 -15.18 -5.64
C ARG A 68 -13.23 -14.18 -6.74
N VAL A 69 -12.44 -13.15 -6.41
CA VAL A 69 -12.00 -12.15 -7.40
C VAL A 69 -11.00 -12.75 -8.37
N VAL A 70 -10.03 -13.54 -7.92
CA VAL A 70 -9.09 -14.23 -8.83
C VAL A 70 -9.81 -15.18 -9.78
N LEU A 71 -10.84 -15.89 -9.33
CA LEU A 71 -11.69 -16.73 -10.19
C LEU A 71 -12.45 -15.92 -11.26
N LEU A 72 -12.73 -14.64 -11.01
CA LEU A 72 -13.43 -13.76 -11.95
C LEU A 72 -12.48 -13.19 -13.03
N VAL A 73 -11.26 -12.81 -12.65
CA VAL A 73 -10.28 -12.19 -13.56
C VAL A 73 -9.74 -13.16 -14.62
N GLY A 74 -9.71 -14.45 -14.31
CA GLY A 74 -9.20 -15.49 -15.21
C GLY A 74 -7.71 -15.77 -15.04
N VAL A 75 -7.14 -16.57 -15.95
CA VAL A 75 -5.94 -17.38 -15.66
C VAL A 75 -4.79 -17.16 -16.65
N LYS A 76 -4.96 -16.26 -17.61
CA LYS A 76 -3.85 -15.84 -18.49
C LYS A 76 -2.73 -15.24 -17.64
N PRO A 77 -1.44 -15.52 -17.87
CA PRO A 77 -0.35 -15.04 -16.99
C PRO A 77 -0.36 -13.53 -16.67
N ALA A 78 -0.62 -12.69 -17.68
CA ALA A 78 -0.72 -11.24 -17.52
C ALA A 78 -1.96 -10.81 -16.70
N TRP A 79 -3.10 -11.48 -16.93
CA TRP A 79 -4.35 -11.23 -16.19
C TRP A 79 -4.33 -11.84 -14.80
N LEU A 80 -3.64 -12.96 -14.61
CA LEU A 80 -3.42 -13.62 -13.34
C LEU A 80 -2.59 -12.73 -12.43
N THR A 81 -1.46 -12.21 -12.93
CA THR A 81 -0.64 -11.24 -12.18
C THR A 81 -1.41 -9.95 -11.89
N LEU A 82 -2.17 -9.42 -12.85
CA LEU A 82 -3.02 -8.25 -12.64
C LEU A 82 -4.13 -8.51 -11.59
N GLY A 83 -4.77 -9.67 -11.64
CA GLY A 83 -5.80 -10.09 -10.68
C GLY A 83 -5.23 -10.29 -9.29
N LEU A 84 -4.07 -10.94 -9.19
CA LEU A 84 -3.35 -11.10 -7.92
C LEU A 84 -2.94 -9.75 -7.34
N MET A 85 -2.44 -8.82 -8.15
CA MET A 85 -2.15 -7.45 -7.71
C MET A 85 -3.44 -6.72 -7.30
N GLY A 86 -4.48 -6.69 -8.13
CA GLY A 86 -5.74 -6.03 -7.80
C GLY A 86 -6.35 -6.50 -6.47
N VAL A 87 -6.35 -7.82 -6.24
CA VAL A 87 -6.82 -8.40 -4.97
C VAL A 87 -5.90 -8.03 -3.82
N THR A 88 -4.59 -8.16 -3.98
CA THR A 88 -3.61 -7.82 -2.94
C THR A 88 -3.74 -6.35 -2.54
N ALA A 89 -3.82 -5.44 -3.51
CA ALA A 89 -4.02 -4.01 -3.24
C ALA A 89 -5.33 -3.75 -2.49
N PHE A 90 -6.43 -4.36 -2.93
CA PHE A 90 -7.73 -4.20 -2.27
C PHE A 90 -7.72 -4.70 -0.82
N LEU A 91 -7.13 -5.88 -0.57
CA LEU A 91 -7.00 -6.40 0.80
C LEU A 91 -6.13 -5.49 1.67
N SER A 92 -5.02 -4.99 1.13
CA SER A 92 -4.08 -4.14 1.85
C SER A 92 -4.62 -2.73 2.16
N MET A 93 -5.77 -2.34 1.61
CA MET A 93 -6.48 -1.12 2.04
C MET A 93 -7.05 -1.26 3.46
N TRP A 94 -7.35 -2.49 3.87
CA TRP A 94 -8.10 -2.76 5.10
C TRP A 94 -7.29 -3.57 6.10
N ILE A 95 -6.38 -4.42 5.58
CA ILE A 95 -5.50 -5.30 6.34
C ILE A 95 -4.08 -4.73 6.26
N SER A 96 -3.22 -5.07 7.23
CA SER A 96 -1.82 -4.67 7.18
C SER A 96 -1.10 -5.21 5.93
N ASN A 97 -0.16 -4.43 5.39
CA ASN A 97 0.63 -4.82 4.21
C ASN A 97 1.37 -6.15 4.44
N THR A 98 1.90 -6.34 5.66
CA THR A 98 2.64 -7.55 6.04
C THR A 98 1.73 -8.78 6.07
N ALA A 99 0.56 -8.69 6.72
CA ALA A 99 -0.40 -9.81 6.76
C ALA A 99 -0.94 -10.14 5.36
N THR A 100 -1.29 -9.12 4.59
CA THR A 100 -1.76 -9.30 3.20
C THR A 100 -0.72 -10.03 2.34
N THR A 101 0.56 -9.64 2.46
CA THR A 101 1.66 -10.31 1.73
C THR A 101 1.84 -11.75 2.19
N ALA A 102 1.86 -11.98 3.51
CA ALA A 102 2.04 -13.31 4.08
C ALA A 102 0.95 -14.30 3.64
N MET A 103 -0.29 -13.84 3.45
CA MET A 103 -1.37 -14.67 2.95
C MET A 103 -1.32 -14.87 1.43
N MET A 104 -1.08 -13.81 0.66
CA MET A 104 -1.18 -13.86 -0.80
C MET A 104 -0.01 -14.61 -1.45
N VAL A 105 1.20 -14.55 -0.88
CA VAL A 105 2.39 -15.21 -1.45
C VAL A 105 2.22 -16.72 -1.58
N PRO A 106 1.81 -17.49 -0.55
CA PRO A 106 1.57 -18.93 -0.68
C PRO A 106 0.51 -19.28 -1.73
N ILE A 107 -0.58 -18.51 -1.80
CA ILE A 107 -1.65 -18.71 -2.79
C ILE A 107 -1.08 -18.55 -4.20
N ALA A 108 -0.27 -17.51 -4.40
CA ALA A 108 0.28 -17.20 -5.70
C ALA A 108 1.43 -18.13 -6.12
N HIS A 109 2.21 -18.62 -5.16
CA HIS A 109 3.20 -19.67 -5.43
C HIS A 109 2.51 -20.97 -5.82
N ALA A 110 1.44 -21.36 -5.12
CA ALA A 110 0.67 -22.55 -5.47
C ALA A 110 0.07 -22.47 -6.88
N THR A 111 -0.41 -21.30 -7.33
CA THR A 111 -0.94 -21.13 -8.69
C THR A 111 0.15 -21.18 -9.76
N VAL A 112 1.32 -20.58 -9.51
CA VAL A 112 2.46 -20.63 -10.43
C VAL A 112 3.06 -22.03 -10.51
N GLU A 113 3.17 -22.73 -9.39
CA GLU A 113 3.69 -24.10 -9.35
C GLU A 113 2.84 -25.04 -10.20
N GLN A 114 1.51 -24.94 -10.05
CA GLN A 114 0.56 -25.75 -10.83
C GLN A 114 0.70 -25.46 -12.32
N LEU A 115 0.81 -24.18 -12.71
CA LEU A 115 1.06 -23.79 -14.09
C LEU A 115 2.33 -24.46 -14.65
N SER A 116 3.41 -24.49 -13.85
CA SER A 116 4.69 -25.09 -14.25
C SER A 116 4.66 -26.62 -14.33
N MET A 117 3.92 -27.30 -13.45
CA MET A 117 3.78 -28.76 -13.47
C MET A 117 3.01 -29.24 -14.70
N ILE A 118 2.01 -28.49 -15.13
CA ILE A 118 1.21 -28.82 -16.32
C ILE A 118 2.04 -28.64 -17.58
N GLU A 119 2.84 -27.58 -17.65
CA GLU A 119 3.77 -27.36 -18.76
C GLU A 119 4.76 -28.52 -18.92
N ASP A 120 5.27 -29.06 -17.81
CA ASP A 120 6.15 -30.24 -17.84
C ASP A 120 5.43 -31.50 -18.32
N LYS A 121 4.12 -31.65 -18.07
CA LYS A 121 3.32 -32.79 -18.54
C LYS A 121 2.99 -32.68 -20.03
N VAL A 122 2.49 -31.52 -20.48
CA VAL A 122 2.19 -31.27 -21.89
C VAL A 122 3.46 -31.42 -22.73
N GLY A 123 4.59 -30.85 -22.29
CA GLY A 123 5.87 -30.99 -22.97
C GLY A 123 6.48 -32.41 -22.94
N LYS A 124 5.90 -33.35 -22.16
CA LYS A 124 6.26 -34.78 -22.20
C LYS A 124 5.34 -35.55 -23.14
N GLU A 125 4.02 -35.36 -23.04
CA GLU A 125 3.03 -36.01 -23.90
C GLU A 125 3.25 -35.66 -25.38
N THR A 126 3.47 -34.38 -25.69
CA THR A 126 3.83 -33.95 -27.05
C THR A 126 5.13 -34.59 -27.53
N ARG A 127 6.11 -34.78 -26.63
CA ARG A 127 7.38 -35.40 -27.00
C ARG A 127 7.24 -36.90 -27.23
N GLU A 128 6.40 -37.58 -26.46
CA GLU A 128 6.08 -39.00 -26.66
C GLU A 128 5.29 -39.22 -27.95
N GLU A 129 4.32 -38.36 -28.29
CA GLU A 129 3.63 -38.39 -29.58
C GLU A 129 4.58 -38.15 -30.76
N ILE A 130 5.50 -37.19 -30.66
CA ILE A 130 6.50 -36.93 -31.70
C ILE A 130 7.44 -38.13 -31.88
N ILE A 131 7.96 -38.70 -30.78
CA ILE A 131 8.85 -39.87 -30.84
C ILE A 131 8.12 -41.09 -31.44
N LEU A 132 6.86 -41.31 -31.07
CA LEU A 132 6.04 -42.39 -31.65
C LEU A 132 5.79 -42.15 -33.15
N THR A 133 5.58 -40.90 -33.57
CA THR A 133 5.38 -40.54 -34.97
C THR A 133 6.67 -40.68 -35.79
N GLU A 134 7.82 -40.30 -35.23
CA GLU A 134 9.15 -40.49 -35.85
C GLU A 134 9.53 -41.97 -35.97
N SER A 135 9.13 -42.81 -35.02
CA SER A 135 9.36 -44.27 -35.10
C SER A 135 8.54 -44.99 -36.18
N PHE A 136 7.52 -44.33 -36.76
CA PHE A 136 6.64 -44.90 -37.77
C PHE A 136 6.78 -44.30 -39.18
N ASN A 137 7.59 -43.26 -39.40
CA ASN A 137 7.76 -42.69 -40.75
C ASN A 137 9.13 -42.03 -40.97
N GLU A 138 9.90 -42.58 -41.92
CA GLU A 138 11.15 -42.03 -42.44
C GLU A 138 10.88 -40.94 -43.52
N ILE A 139 9.93 -40.03 -43.26
CA ILE A 139 9.55 -38.98 -44.22
C ILE A 139 9.80 -37.60 -43.59
N ARG A 140 10.86 -36.97 -44.11
CA ARG A 140 11.28 -35.59 -43.91
C ARG A 140 10.12 -34.60 -44.11
N ILE A 141 9.64 -34.01 -43.03
CA ILE A 141 8.80 -32.79 -43.07
C ILE A 141 9.71 -31.60 -42.74
N GLU A 142 10.03 -30.83 -43.78
CA GLU A 142 10.61 -29.50 -43.65
C GLU A 142 9.54 -28.52 -43.13
N ASN A 143 9.93 -27.74 -42.11
CA ASN A 143 9.26 -26.56 -41.53
C ASN A 143 8.06 -26.83 -40.59
N HIS A 144 8.36 -27.38 -39.41
CA HIS A 144 7.55 -27.10 -38.20
C HIS A 144 7.99 -25.75 -37.60
N PRO A 145 7.06 -24.95 -37.03
CA PRO A 145 7.44 -23.74 -36.31
C PRO A 145 8.39 -24.14 -35.18
N THR A 146 9.50 -23.40 -35.11
CA THR A 146 10.65 -23.61 -34.23
C THR A 146 10.29 -24.13 -32.83
N ASP A 147 10.91 -25.27 -32.50
CA ASP A 147 11.02 -26.03 -31.24
C ASP A 147 11.35 -25.24 -29.95
N ASN A 148 11.30 -23.90 -29.97
CA ASN A 148 11.71 -23.04 -28.86
C ASN A 148 10.58 -22.63 -27.88
N ASP A 149 9.32 -22.94 -28.19
CA ASP A 149 8.18 -22.29 -27.49
C ASP A 149 7.49 -23.13 -26.39
N VAL A 150 7.90 -24.38 -26.11
CA VAL A 150 7.06 -25.29 -25.30
C VAL A 150 7.69 -25.76 -23.97
N LYS A 151 8.87 -25.26 -23.59
CA LYS A 151 9.38 -25.44 -22.22
C LYS A 151 9.94 -24.16 -21.65
N LEU A 152 9.27 -23.62 -20.63
CA LEU A 152 9.88 -22.66 -19.71
C LEU A 152 11.15 -23.31 -19.14
N THR A 153 12.30 -22.79 -19.56
CA THR A 153 13.61 -23.11 -19.00
C THR A 153 13.55 -22.90 -17.48
N ALA A 154 14.31 -23.67 -16.69
CA ALA A 154 14.35 -23.50 -15.23
C ALA A 154 14.57 -22.03 -14.79
N GLY A 155 15.30 -21.25 -15.61
CA GLY A 155 15.45 -19.80 -15.44
C GLY A 155 14.15 -18.99 -15.62
N GLN A 156 13.31 -19.32 -16.60
CA GLN A 156 12.01 -18.67 -16.84
C GLN A 156 11.01 -19.00 -15.72
N LYS A 157 10.97 -20.26 -15.24
CA LYS A 157 10.14 -20.63 -14.08
C LYS A 157 10.51 -19.80 -12.85
N ARG A 158 11.81 -19.70 -12.54
CA ARG A 158 12.31 -18.87 -11.44
C ARG A 158 11.94 -17.39 -11.61
N ASN A 159 11.99 -16.86 -12.83
CA ASN A 159 11.59 -15.48 -13.11
C ASN A 159 10.09 -15.26 -12.90
N LEU A 160 9.25 -16.24 -13.20
CA LEU A 160 7.81 -16.17 -12.96
C LEU A 160 7.47 -16.16 -11.46
N PHE A 161 8.13 -17.01 -10.65
CA PHE A 161 7.98 -16.97 -9.18
C PHE A 161 8.44 -15.63 -8.58
N LYS A 162 9.56 -15.10 -9.08
CA LYS A 162 10.06 -13.77 -8.67
C LYS A 162 9.07 -12.66 -9.04
N LEU A 163 8.57 -12.67 -10.27
CA LEU A 163 7.58 -11.72 -10.77
C LEU A 163 6.34 -11.70 -9.86
N VAL A 164 5.74 -12.85 -9.63
CA VAL A 164 4.51 -12.97 -8.84
C VAL A 164 4.73 -12.53 -7.39
N SER A 165 5.87 -12.89 -6.80
CA SER A 165 6.23 -12.46 -5.44
C SER A 165 6.37 -10.93 -5.36
N LEU A 166 7.10 -10.32 -6.29
CA LEU A 166 7.29 -8.86 -6.35
C LEU A 166 5.97 -8.12 -6.62
N CYS A 167 5.15 -8.64 -7.54
CA CYS A 167 3.81 -8.13 -7.80
C CYS A 167 2.99 -8.01 -6.50
N ILE A 168 3.01 -9.05 -5.65
CA ILE A 168 2.29 -9.05 -4.38
C ILE A 168 2.88 -8.06 -3.39
N CYS A 169 4.20 -8.08 -3.17
CA CYS A 169 4.85 -7.17 -2.21
C CYS A 169 4.63 -5.69 -2.57
N TYR A 170 4.79 -5.32 -3.85
CA TYR A 170 4.54 -3.96 -4.30
C TYR A 170 3.05 -3.62 -4.24
N SER A 171 2.19 -4.54 -4.63
CA SER A 171 0.76 -4.32 -4.60
C SER A 171 0.21 -4.12 -3.19
N ALA A 172 0.73 -4.84 -2.18
CA ALA A 172 0.36 -4.62 -0.79
C ALA A 172 0.77 -3.21 -0.34
N SER A 173 2.00 -2.81 -0.66
CA SER A 173 2.52 -1.49 -0.33
C SER A 173 1.73 -0.35 -0.98
N ILE A 174 1.39 -0.50 -2.27
CA ILE A 174 0.57 0.47 -3.02
C ILE A 174 -0.87 0.48 -2.48
N GLY A 175 -1.47 -0.70 -2.26
CA GLY A 175 -2.84 -0.82 -1.75
C GLY A 175 -3.08 -0.06 -0.44
N GLY A 176 -2.13 -0.13 0.48
CA GLY A 176 -2.20 0.55 1.77
C GLY A 176 -2.20 2.09 1.67
N THR A 177 -1.84 2.69 0.53
CA THR A 177 -1.87 4.15 0.39
C THR A 177 -3.27 4.71 0.18
N ALA A 178 -4.23 3.90 -0.29
CA ALA A 178 -5.56 4.40 -0.69
C ALA A 178 -6.46 4.82 0.48
N THR A 179 -6.29 4.21 1.65
CA THR A 179 -7.10 4.49 2.85
C THR A 179 -6.23 5.02 3.97
N LEU A 180 -6.83 5.82 4.86
CA LEU A 180 -6.13 6.34 6.04
C LEU A 180 -5.68 5.21 6.97
N THR A 181 -6.48 4.16 7.13
CA THR A 181 -6.17 3.02 8.00
C THR A 181 -5.24 1.98 7.37
N GLY A 182 -4.94 2.08 6.07
CA GLY A 182 -4.13 1.07 5.37
C GLY A 182 -2.67 1.05 5.84
N THR A 183 -2.08 2.20 6.15
CA THR A 183 -0.68 2.28 6.64
C THR A 183 -0.49 3.27 7.78
N GLY A 184 0.43 2.94 8.68
CA GLY A 184 0.81 3.80 9.81
C GLY A 184 1.22 5.23 9.41
N PRO A 185 2.04 5.45 8.37
CA PRO A 185 2.41 6.79 7.91
C PRO A 185 1.22 7.69 7.57
N ASN A 186 0.13 7.15 7.01
CA ASN A 186 -1.07 7.94 6.69
C ASN A 186 -1.73 8.51 7.96
N LEU A 187 -1.82 7.69 9.01
CA LEU A 187 -2.38 8.10 10.31
C LEU A 187 -1.46 9.04 11.07
N VAL A 188 -0.14 8.80 11.01
CA VAL A 188 0.84 9.72 11.60
C VAL A 188 0.74 11.08 10.92
N MET A 189 0.65 11.11 9.59
CA MET A 189 0.47 12.34 8.83
C MET A 189 -0.85 13.03 9.22
N GLN A 190 -1.97 12.32 9.27
CA GLN A 190 -3.25 12.89 9.72
C GLN A 190 -3.15 13.49 11.12
N GLY A 191 -2.53 12.76 12.05
CA GLY A 191 -2.35 13.21 13.43
C GLY A 191 -1.48 14.47 13.51
N GLN A 192 -0.39 14.54 12.75
CA GLN A 192 0.49 15.71 12.70
C GLN A 192 -0.17 16.89 11.99
N PHE A 193 -0.88 16.64 10.89
CA PHE A 193 -1.52 17.69 10.11
C PHE A 193 -2.60 18.43 10.90
N SER A 194 -3.39 17.70 11.70
CA SER A 194 -4.38 18.30 12.62
C SER A 194 -3.74 19.14 13.72
N GLN A 195 -2.49 18.83 14.12
CA GLN A 195 -1.77 19.61 15.13
C GLN A 195 -1.10 20.85 14.55
N LEU A 196 -0.47 20.73 13.38
CA LEU A 196 0.25 21.81 12.73
C LEU A 196 -0.70 22.84 12.10
N PHE A 197 -1.87 22.41 11.62
CA PHE A 197 -2.84 23.28 10.95
C PHE A 197 -4.25 23.18 11.56
N PRO A 198 -4.50 23.73 12.77
CA PRO A 198 -5.80 23.60 13.44
C PRO A 198 -6.99 24.27 12.71
N GLN A 199 -6.71 25.24 11.83
CA GLN A 199 -7.73 25.96 11.04
C GLN A 199 -7.97 25.36 9.65
N ASN A 200 -7.53 24.12 9.42
CA ASN A 200 -7.59 23.46 8.12
C ASN A 200 -9.01 23.04 7.68
N GLY A 201 -10.04 23.25 8.50
CA GLY A 201 -11.43 22.90 8.16
C GLY A 201 -11.70 21.41 7.98
N GLY A 202 -10.83 20.53 8.50
CA GLY A 202 -11.02 19.07 8.42
C GLY A 202 -10.76 18.47 7.03
N VAL A 203 -9.88 19.08 6.22
CA VAL A 203 -9.53 18.61 4.87
C VAL A 203 -8.97 17.18 4.81
N VAL A 204 -8.29 16.70 5.86
CA VAL A 204 -7.74 15.33 5.93
C VAL A 204 -8.73 14.40 6.67
N ASN A 205 -9.90 14.24 6.08
CA ASN A 205 -10.90 13.26 6.52
C ASN A 205 -10.83 11.98 5.68
N PHE A 206 -11.55 10.93 6.11
CA PHE A 206 -11.53 9.63 5.44
C PHE A 206 -11.95 9.72 3.98
N SER A 207 -13.05 10.42 3.70
CA SER A 207 -13.65 10.53 2.36
C SER A 207 -12.77 11.30 1.38
N LEU A 208 -12.24 12.46 1.79
CA LEU A 208 -11.38 13.31 0.97
C LEU A 208 -10.03 12.65 0.72
N TRP A 209 -9.44 12.01 1.74
CA TRP A 209 -8.22 11.24 1.55
C TRP A 209 -8.43 10.11 0.55
N PHE A 210 -9.52 9.34 0.70
CA PHE A 210 -9.83 8.27 -0.24
C PHE A 210 -10.04 8.80 -1.66
N ALA A 211 -10.80 9.89 -1.83
CA ALA A 211 -11.01 10.51 -3.14
C ALA A 211 -9.71 10.99 -3.81
N TYR A 212 -8.73 11.44 -3.02
CA TYR A 212 -7.41 11.84 -3.50
C TYR A 212 -6.49 10.64 -3.77
N ALA A 213 -6.38 9.72 -2.82
CA ALA A 213 -5.37 8.66 -2.82
C ALA A 213 -5.78 7.43 -3.62
N PHE A 214 -7.08 7.08 -3.68
CA PHE A 214 -7.55 5.89 -4.39
C PHE A 214 -7.31 5.94 -5.90
N PRO A 215 -7.60 7.05 -6.63
CA PRO A 215 -7.27 7.15 -8.05
C PRO A 215 -5.76 7.05 -8.29
N ASN A 216 -4.95 7.72 -7.45
CA ASN A 216 -3.50 7.66 -7.54
C ASN A 216 -2.98 6.23 -7.31
N MET A 217 -3.55 5.51 -6.35
CA MET A 217 -3.22 4.11 -6.10
C MET A 217 -3.49 3.25 -7.35
N LEU A 218 -4.63 3.41 -8.02
CA LEU A 218 -4.95 2.64 -9.23
C LEU A 218 -3.93 2.91 -10.34
N VAL A 219 -3.55 4.17 -10.54
CA VAL A 219 -2.53 4.56 -11.53
C VAL A 219 -1.18 3.91 -11.17
N MET A 220 -0.74 4.03 -9.92
CA MET A 220 0.52 3.46 -9.46
C MET A 220 0.53 1.93 -9.56
N LEU A 221 -0.58 1.28 -9.24
CA LEU A 221 -0.73 -0.17 -9.34
C LEU A 221 -0.61 -0.63 -10.79
N PHE A 222 -1.25 0.08 -11.72
CA PHE A 222 -1.19 -0.22 -13.15
C PHE A 222 0.21 0.03 -13.73
N LEU A 223 0.86 1.15 -13.37
CA LEU A 223 2.23 1.45 -13.78
C LEU A 223 3.22 0.41 -13.23
N CYS A 224 3.08 0.02 -11.97
CA CYS A 224 3.87 -1.03 -11.35
C CYS A 224 3.68 -2.38 -12.05
N TRP A 225 2.42 -2.73 -12.36
CA TRP A 225 2.12 -3.93 -13.12
C TRP A 225 2.84 -3.91 -14.48
N ILE A 226 2.68 -2.85 -15.29
CA ILE A 226 3.37 -2.71 -16.58
C ILE A 226 4.89 -2.87 -16.41
N TRP A 227 5.48 -2.15 -15.45
CA TRP A 227 6.92 -2.18 -15.20
C TRP A 227 7.42 -3.60 -14.90
N LEU A 228 6.73 -4.33 -14.02
CA LEU A 228 7.08 -5.69 -13.65
C LEU A 228 6.86 -6.68 -14.81
N GLN A 229 5.80 -6.51 -15.61
CA GLN A 229 5.61 -7.30 -16.83
C GLN A 229 6.79 -7.11 -17.80
N ILE A 230 7.18 -5.87 -18.07
CA ILE A 230 8.29 -5.56 -18.99
C ILE A 230 9.61 -6.16 -18.49
N LEU A 231 9.89 -6.04 -17.18
CA LEU A 231 11.15 -6.49 -16.58
C LEU A 231 11.33 -8.02 -16.65
N PHE A 232 10.26 -8.80 -16.43
CA PHE A 232 10.35 -10.26 -16.29
C PHE A 232 9.85 -11.06 -17.49
N LEU A 233 8.86 -10.56 -18.23
CA LEU A 233 8.25 -11.24 -19.39
C LEU A 233 8.68 -10.64 -20.73
N GLY A 234 9.33 -9.46 -20.72
CA GLY A 234 9.77 -8.77 -21.92
C GLY A 234 8.65 -8.05 -22.69
N ILE A 235 9.03 -7.37 -23.77
CA ILE A 235 8.12 -6.56 -24.60
C ILE A 235 7.48 -7.45 -25.68
N ASN A 236 6.52 -8.30 -25.29
CA ASN A 236 5.71 -9.07 -26.24
C ASN A 236 4.22 -8.77 -26.04
N PHE A 237 3.80 -7.57 -26.46
CA PHE A 237 2.44 -7.06 -26.31
C PHE A 237 1.34 -7.99 -26.88
N LYS A 238 1.66 -8.76 -27.92
CA LYS A 238 0.72 -9.70 -28.55
C LYS A 238 0.39 -10.89 -27.65
N THR A 239 1.39 -11.40 -26.91
CA THR A 239 1.24 -12.47 -25.91
C THR A 239 0.67 -11.94 -24.59
N LEU A 240 0.98 -10.69 -24.25
CA LEU A 240 0.54 -10.04 -23.01
C LEU A 240 -0.97 -9.73 -22.99
N TRP A 241 -1.54 -9.28 -24.12
CA TRP A 241 -2.97 -8.99 -24.22
C TRP A 241 -3.79 -10.13 -24.82
N GLY A 242 -3.18 -11.08 -25.51
CA GLY A 242 -3.74 -12.39 -25.86
C GLY A 242 -5.24 -12.35 -26.20
N CYS A 243 -5.64 -11.47 -27.11
CA CYS A 243 -7.01 -11.39 -27.58
C CYS A 243 -7.23 -12.58 -28.54
N GLY A 244 -8.04 -13.56 -28.13
CA GLY A 244 -8.47 -14.65 -29.01
C GLY A 244 -7.78 -16.02 -28.87
N SER A 245 -6.81 -16.21 -27.97
CA SER A 245 -6.34 -17.59 -27.69
C SER A 245 -7.40 -18.37 -26.92
N VAL A 246 -7.73 -19.56 -27.43
CA VAL A 246 -8.52 -20.59 -26.74
C VAL A 246 -7.91 -20.84 -25.36
N LYS A 247 -8.75 -21.01 -24.33
CA LYS A 247 -8.29 -21.34 -22.97
C LYS A 247 -7.38 -22.56 -23.03
N THR A 248 -6.09 -22.35 -22.82
CA THR A 248 -5.11 -23.45 -22.77
C THR A 248 -5.45 -24.33 -21.57
N TRP A 249 -5.25 -25.65 -21.67
CA TRP A 249 -5.46 -26.58 -20.55
C TRP A 249 -4.76 -26.14 -19.25
N GLN A 250 -3.63 -25.44 -19.38
CA GLN A 250 -2.90 -24.74 -18.34
C GLN A 250 -3.76 -23.75 -17.54
N GLU A 251 -4.54 -22.92 -18.22
CA GLU A 251 -5.46 -21.97 -17.60
C GLU A 251 -6.57 -22.71 -16.84
N ILE A 252 -7.09 -23.80 -17.42
CA ILE A 252 -8.18 -24.57 -16.81
C ILE A 252 -7.74 -25.22 -15.50
N ALA A 253 -6.51 -25.74 -15.43
CA ALA A 253 -6.01 -26.42 -14.24
C ALA A 253 -5.52 -25.45 -13.15
N ALA A 254 -4.91 -24.31 -13.50
CA ALA A 254 -4.63 -23.26 -12.51
C ALA A 254 -5.95 -22.66 -11.94
N TYR A 255 -6.99 -22.52 -12.76
CA TYR A 255 -8.34 -22.18 -12.28
C TYR A 255 -8.88 -23.25 -11.33
N GLN A 256 -8.66 -24.53 -11.64
CA GLN A 256 -9.15 -25.63 -10.83
C GLN A 256 -8.51 -25.62 -9.43
N VAL A 257 -7.23 -25.30 -9.31
CA VAL A 257 -6.53 -25.18 -8.02
C VAL A 257 -7.13 -24.06 -7.18
N ILE A 258 -7.32 -22.87 -7.76
CA ILE A 258 -7.95 -21.73 -7.05
C ILE A 258 -9.39 -22.09 -6.66
N ARG A 259 -10.10 -22.81 -7.52
CA ARG A 259 -11.47 -23.27 -7.26
C ARG A 259 -11.52 -24.33 -6.17
N GLU A 260 -10.54 -25.22 -6.10
CA GLU A 260 -10.40 -26.21 -5.04
C GLU A 260 -10.09 -25.54 -3.71
N GLU A 261 -9.15 -24.60 -3.69
CA GLU A 261 -8.89 -23.76 -2.52
C GLU A 261 -10.16 -23.04 -2.07
N TYR A 262 -10.93 -22.44 -3.00
CA TYR A 262 -12.21 -21.79 -2.67
C TYR A 262 -13.25 -22.78 -2.13
N LYS A 263 -13.32 -23.99 -2.68
CA LYS A 263 -14.23 -25.04 -2.20
C LYS A 263 -13.88 -25.50 -0.78
N LYS A 264 -12.59 -25.52 -0.40
CA LYS A 264 -12.15 -25.88 0.96
C LYS A 264 -12.71 -24.92 2.03
N LEU A 265 -13.03 -23.67 1.69
CA LEU A 265 -13.65 -22.73 2.64
C LEU A 265 -15.14 -23.05 2.95
N GLY A 266 -15.79 -23.95 2.21
CA GLY A 266 -17.18 -24.32 2.47
C GLY A 266 -18.19 -23.16 2.34
N LYS A 267 -19.39 -23.35 2.92
CA LYS A 267 -20.45 -22.34 2.99
C LYS A 267 -20.06 -21.25 3.99
N MET A 268 -20.49 -20.00 3.75
CA MET A 268 -20.25 -18.90 4.68
C MET A 268 -20.87 -19.19 6.04
N SER A 269 -20.05 -19.11 7.09
CA SER A 269 -20.52 -19.14 8.48
C SER A 269 -21.37 -17.91 8.81
N PHE A 270 -22.25 -18.04 9.81
CA PHE A 270 -23.00 -16.90 10.35
C PHE A 270 -22.07 -15.76 10.79
N ALA A 271 -20.92 -16.10 11.39
CA ALA A 271 -19.97 -15.11 11.84
C ALA A 271 -19.23 -14.40 10.70
N GLU A 272 -18.92 -15.09 9.60
CA GLU A 272 -18.39 -14.45 8.38
C GLU A 272 -19.36 -13.39 7.84
N ILE A 273 -20.66 -13.71 7.84
CA ILE A 273 -21.71 -12.79 7.39
C ILE A 273 -21.83 -11.60 8.34
N LEU A 274 -21.81 -11.84 9.66
CA LEU A 274 -21.88 -10.78 10.66
C LEU A 274 -20.68 -9.81 10.54
N VAL A 275 -19.46 -10.34 10.42
CA VAL A 275 -18.25 -9.52 10.25
C VAL A 275 -18.31 -8.74 8.94
N LEU A 276 -18.80 -9.34 7.85
CA LEU A 276 -19.02 -8.64 6.59
C LEU A 276 -20.02 -7.48 6.73
N ILE A 277 -21.14 -7.70 7.43
CA ILE A 277 -22.14 -6.66 7.70
C ILE A 277 -21.53 -5.54 8.54
N LEU A 278 -20.85 -5.86 9.62
CA LEU A 278 -20.18 -4.88 10.49
C LEU A 278 -19.12 -4.09 9.73
N PHE A 279 -18.36 -4.75 8.85
CA PHE A 279 -17.37 -4.09 8.01
C PHE A 279 -18.02 -3.13 7.00
N ILE A 280 -19.11 -3.55 6.33
CA ILE A 280 -19.84 -2.67 5.40
C ILE A 280 -20.42 -1.47 6.14
N ILE A 281 -21.03 -1.70 7.30
CA ILE A 281 -21.55 -0.63 8.17
C ILE A 281 -20.42 0.33 8.53
N LEU A 282 -19.28 -0.17 9.01
CA LEU A 282 -18.12 0.65 9.36
C LEU A 282 -17.63 1.51 8.19
N VAL A 283 -17.45 0.92 7.01
CA VAL A 283 -16.99 1.65 5.82
C VAL A 283 -18.00 2.75 5.46
N LEU A 284 -19.30 2.44 5.47
CA LEU A 284 -20.35 3.44 5.23
C LEU A 284 -20.34 4.56 6.26
N LEU A 285 -20.16 4.24 7.55
CA LEU A 285 -20.02 5.23 8.61
C LEU A 285 -18.78 6.11 8.42
N TRP A 286 -17.64 5.55 8.02
CA TRP A 286 -16.44 6.35 7.73
C TRP A 286 -16.65 7.32 6.56
N PHE A 287 -17.30 6.89 5.48
CA PHE A 287 -17.59 7.76 4.35
C PHE A 287 -18.65 8.84 4.67
N THR A 288 -19.61 8.52 5.54
CA THR A 288 -20.74 9.41 5.88
C THR A 288 -20.49 10.29 7.10
N ARG A 289 -19.43 10.04 7.89
CA ARG A 289 -19.11 10.78 9.12
C ARG A 289 -19.09 12.28 8.88
N ASP A 290 -18.19 12.73 8.00
CA ASP A 290 -18.04 14.12 7.55
C ASP A 290 -17.47 14.12 6.13
N PRO A 291 -18.30 13.90 5.10
CA PRO A 291 -17.84 13.80 3.73
C PRO A 291 -17.20 15.09 3.19
N GLY A 292 -17.45 16.25 3.80
CA GLY A 292 -16.89 17.54 3.38
C GLY A 292 -17.53 18.13 2.12
N PHE A 293 -18.29 17.36 1.35
CA PHE A 293 -19.08 17.81 0.18
C PHE A 293 -20.58 17.99 0.48
N ILE A 294 -21.11 17.36 1.54
CA ILE A 294 -22.47 17.50 2.08
C ILE A 294 -22.36 17.60 3.60
N VAL A 295 -23.34 18.22 4.27
CA VAL A 295 -23.48 18.24 5.74
C VAL A 295 -23.41 16.79 6.25
N GLY A 296 -22.35 16.46 6.99
CA GLY A 296 -22.07 15.09 7.43
C GLY A 296 -23.08 14.56 8.43
N LEU A 297 -23.11 13.24 8.58
CA LEU A 297 -23.97 12.58 9.56
C LEU A 297 -23.67 13.05 11.00
N ALA A 298 -22.42 13.46 11.27
CA ALA A 298 -22.00 14.05 12.56
C ALA A 298 -22.66 15.40 12.86
N SER A 299 -23.01 16.18 11.84
CA SER A 299 -23.72 17.46 11.95
C SER A 299 -25.25 17.32 12.02
N TRP A 300 -25.80 16.11 11.95
CA TRP A 300 -27.24 15.89 12.09
C TRP A 300 -27.68 16.06 13.56
N PRO A 301 -28.74 16.84 13.89
CA PRO A 301 -29.08 17.21 15.27
C PRO A 301 -29.25 16.04 16.25
N ILE A 302 -29.75 14.91 15.74
CA ILE A 302 -30.04 13.70 16.52
C ILE A 302 -28.78 12.86 16.76
N LEU A 303 -27.80 12.83 15.85
CA LEU A 303 -26.58 12.01 16.00
C LEU A 303 -25.42 12.82 16.59
N GLY A 304 -25.31 14.10 16.24
CA GLY A 304 -24.33 15.02 16.81
C GLY A 304 -24.50 15.24 18.32
N SER A 305 -25.74 15.29 18.81
CA SER A 305 -26.01 15.42 20.26
C SER A 305 -25.53 14.21 21.06
N TRP A 306 -25.65 12.98 20.52
CA TRP A 306 -25.17 11.77 21.21
C TRP A 306 -23.64 11.62 21.10
N ALA A 307 -23.05 11.97 19.96
CA ALA A 307 -21.58 11.95 19.77
C ALA A 307 -20.86 12.99 20.66
N PHE A 308 -21.44 14.17 20.82
CA PHE A 308 -20.92 15.22 21.71
C PHE A 308 -21.07 14.82 23.19
N SER A 309 -22.19 14.16 23.56
CA SER A 309 -22.44 13.74 24.94
C SER A 309 -21.54 12.59 25.42
N VAL A 310 -20.88 11.84 24.52
CA VAL A 310 -19.94 10.76 24.84
C VAL A 310 -18.48 11.25 24.91
N SER A 311 -18.16 12.38 24.28
CA SER A 311 -16.78 12.90 24.16
C SER A 311 -16.40 13.93 25.23
N THR A 312 -17.36 14.43 26.03
CA THR A 312 -17.09 15.38 27.12
C THR A 312 -17.22 14.71 28.50
N PRO A 313 -16.18 14.72 29.36
CA PRO A 313 -16.38 14.43 30.78
C PRO A 313 -17.25 15.52 31.42
N PRO A 314 -18.03 15.23 32.48
CA PRO A 314 -18.91 16.20 33.11
C PRO A 314 -18.08 17.18 33.93
N SER A 315 -17.66 18.28 33.32
CA SER A 315 -17.09 19.43 34.04
C SER A 315 -18.07 20.58 34.03
N GLY A 316 -18.64 20.86 35.21
CA GLY A 316 -19.02 22.18 35.72
C GLY A 316 -19.87 23.10 34.84
N THR A 317 -21.14 23.26 35.24
CA THR A 317 -22.00 24.46 35.08
C THR A 317 -21.54 25.58 34.12
N PRO A 318 -22.32 25.91 33.07
CA PRO A 318 -22.09 27.10 32.27
C PRO A 318 -22.79 28.30 32.92
N THR A 319 -22.04 29.14 33.64
CA THR A 319 -22.40 30.54 33.80
C THR A 319 -21.77 31.31 32.65
N HIS A 320 -22.56 31.74 31.67
CA HIS A 320 -22.45 33.02 30.95
C HIS A 320 -23.52 33.07 29.84
N SER A 321 -24.42 34.04 29.95
CA SER A 321 -25.43 34.41 28.97
C SER A 321 -24.81 35.08 27.73
N PRO A 322 -25.48 35.05 26.56
CA PRO A 322 -24.88 35.47 25.30
C PRO A 322 -24.95 36.99 25.11
N SER A 323 -23.80 37.65 24.99
CA SER A 323 -23.69 39.04 24.54
C SER A 323 -23.62 39.09 23.00
N ALA A 324 -24.65 39.72 22.42
CA ALA A 324 -24.80 40.31 21.08
C ALA A 324 -23.68 40.12 20.01
N LEU A 325 -24.09 39.62 18.84
CA LEU A 325 -23.35 39.70 17.58
C LEU A 325 -23.04 41.16 17.18
N PRO A 326 -21.88 41.46 16.57
CA PRO A 326 -21.69 42.68 15.80
C PRO A 326 -22.34 42.58 14.40
N PRO A 327 -22.76 43.70 13.79
CA PRO A 327 -23.49 43.71 12.53
C PRO A 327 -22.61 43.38 11.31
N PRO A 328 -23.19 42.93 10.17
CA PRO A 328 -22.44 42.54 8.99
C PRO A 328 -21.92 43.75 8.21
N LEU A 329 -20.70 43.62 7.65
CA LEU A 329 -20.09 44.58 6.74
C LEU A 329 -20.79 44.57 5.36
N PRO A 330 -20.87 45.72 4.66
CA PRO A 330 -21.54 45.83 3.37
C PRO A 330 -20.74 45.21 2.22
N PRO A 331 -21.38 44.85 1.08
CA PRO A 331 -20.73 44.12 0.00
C PRO A 331 -19.87 45.05 -0.87
N SER A 332 -18.58 44.73 -1.02
CA SER A 332 -17.72 45.35 -2.04
C SER A 332 -17.73 44.54 -3.34
N ARG A 333 -17.86 45.28 -4.45
CA ARG A 333 -17.96 44.82 -5.85
C ARG A 333 -16.67 44.12 -6.36
N PRO A 334 -16.74 43.36 -7.48
CA PRO A 334 -15.64 42.48 -7.91
C PRO A 334 -14.52 43.29 -8.58
N ILE A 335 -13.26 42.96 -8.30
CA ILE A 335 -12.09 43.51 -8.99
C ILE A 335 -11.36 42.38 -9.72
N SER A 336 -11.03 42.68 -10.98
CA SER A 336 -10.49 41.83 -12.03
C SER A 336 -9.26 41.00 -11.68
N MET A 337 -9.24 39.86 -12.36
CA MET A 337 -8.16 38.90 -12.63
C MET A 337 -7.00 39.55 -13.38
N THR A 338 -5.87 39.90 -12.73
CA THR A 338 -4.53 39.97 -13.35
C THR A 338 -3.43 40.02 -12.25
N VAL A 339 -2.33 39.27 -12.46
CA VAL A 339 -1.00 39.36 -11.78
C VAL A 339 -0.89 38.70 -10.40
N ALA A 340 0.11 37.89 -10.03
CA ALA A 340 1.14 37.12 -10.73
C ALA A 340 1.80 36.17 -9.70
N LEU A 341 2.42 35.10 -10.21
CA LEU A 341 3.27 34.16 -9.49
C LEU A 341 4.32 34.83 -8.58
N GLY A 342 4.42 34.37 -7.33
CA GLY A 342 5.51 34.71 -6.41
C GLY A 342 6.58 33.61 -6.36
N ILE A 343 7.64 33.77 -7.16
CA ILE A 343 8.95 33.12 -6.99
C ILE A 343 9.86 34.17 -6.33
N PRO A 344 10.61 33.88 -5.26
CA PRO A 344 11.50 34.86 -4.64
C PRO A 344 12.82 35.02 -5.43
N PRO A 345 13.40 36.23 -5.54
CA PRO A 345 14.56 36.49 -6.39
C PRO A 345 15.91 36.24 -5.71
N LEU A 346 16.87 35.84 -6.55
CA LEU A 346 18.31 35.74 -6.31
C LEU A 346 18.97 37.13 -6.15
N PHE A 347 20.00 37.17 -5.30
CA PHE A 347 20.90 38.31 -5.02
C PHE A 347 21.49 38.97 -6.28
N PRO A 348 21.72 40.30 -6.30
CA PRO A 348 22.42 40.96 -7.40
C PRO A 348 23.95 41.00 -7.20
N LEU A 349 24.66 40.70 -8.29
CA LEU A 349 26.08 40.96 -8.51
C LEU A 349 26.31 42.44 -8.89
N SER A 350 27.44 43.01 -8.46
CA SER A 350 28.01 44.28 -8.96
C SER A 350 29.55 44.17 -8.97
N PRO A 351 30.28 44.90 -9.84
CA PRO A 351 31.46 44.38 -10.55
C PRO A 351 32.84 44.77 -9.99
N HIS A 352 33.83 43.97 -10.41
CA HIS A 352 35.31 44.05 -10.39
C HIS A 352 35.98 45.46 -10.54
N PRO A 353 37.31 45.68 -10.25
CA PRO A 353 38.40 44.78 -10.68
C PRO A 353 39.82 44.81 -9.96
N PHE A 354 40.72 43.96 -10.50
CA PHE A 354 42.21 43.99 -10.53
C PHE A 354 43.08 43.57 -9.30
N LEU A 355 43.60 42.32 -9.39
CA LEU A 355 45.03 41.92 -9.54
C LEU A 355 46.03 42.08 -8.37
N LEU A 356 46.52 40.94 -7.82
CA LEU A 356 47.94 40.50 -7.85
C LEU A 356 48.19 39.20 -7.07
N ILE A 357 48.88 38.27 -7.74
CA ILE A 357 49.52 37.02 -7.28
C ILE A 357 50.87 37.39 -6.60
N PRO A 358 51.36 36.67 -5.56
CA PRO A 358 52.30 35.56 -5.78
C PRO A 358 52.07 34.29 -4.94
N THR A 359 52.51 33.17 -5.53
CA THR A 359 52.64 31.79 -5.05
C THR A 359 53.96 31.60 -4.23
N PRO A 360 54.48 30.38 -3.94
CA PRO A 360 54.03 29.39 -2.95
C PRO A 360 55.16 28.75 -2.06
N SER A 361 54.76 27.90 -1.09
CA SER A 361 55.46 26.70 -0.52
C SER A 361 56.55 26.89 0.58
N PRO A 362 57.05 25.82 1.25
CA PRO A 362 56.38 24.65 1.86
C PRO A 362 56.95 24.30 3.28
N SER A 363 56.24 23.50 4.09
CA SER A 363 56.94 22.60 5.04
C SER A 363 56.08 21.41 5.47
N VAL A 364 56.64 20.25 5.16
CA VAL A 364 56.19 18.87 5.36
C VAL A 364 56.54 18.38 6.78
N LYS A 365 55.66 17.62 7.46
CA LYS A 365 55.92 16.22 7.88
C LYS A 365 54.69 15.57 8.57
N PRO A 366 54.56 14.23 8.49
CA PRO A 366 53.32 13.50 8.71
C PRO A 366 53.29 12.76 10.06
N PHE A 367 52.09 12.45 10.57
CA PHE A 367 51.93 11.48 11.67
C PHE A 367 51.32 10.18 11.15
N ALA A 368 51.95 9.09 11.59
CA ALA A 368 51.88 7.74 11.06
C ALA A 368 50.61 6.98 11.46
N VAL A 369 50.16 6.16 10.51
CA VAL A 369 49.20 5.07 10.67
C VAL A 369 49.93 3.87 11.30
N GLN A 370 49.42 3.35 12.41
CA GLN A 370 49.93 2.12 13.02
C GLN A 370 49.01 0.96 12.62
N HIS A 371 49.53 0.10 11.75
CA HIS A 371 49.01 -1.23 11.48
C HIS A 371 49.20 -2.13 12.71
N LEU A 372 48.18 -2.92 13.04
CA LEU A 372 48.29 -4.08 13.90
C LEU A 372 47.78 -5.26 13.08
N ASP A 373 48.69 -6.19 12.80
CA ASP A 373 48.41 -7.48 12.21
C ASP A 373 49.25 -8.54 12.93
N THR A 374 48.72 -9.76 12.91
CA THR A 374 49.29 -11.06 13.32
C THR A 374 49.10 -11.55 14.76
N SER A 375 48.31 -12.63 14.80
CA SER A 375 48.19 -13.76 15.75
C SER A 375 49.52 -14.53 15.91
N PRO A 376 49.65 -15.61 16.73
CA PRO A 376 48.69 -16.69 17.02
C PRO A 376 47.80 -16.49 18.25
#